data_AF-A0A930QD99-F1
#
_entry.id   AF-A0A930QD99-F1
#
_cell.length_a   1.000
_cell.length_b   1.000
_cell.length_c   1.000
_cell.angle_alpha   90.00
_cell.angle_beta   90.00
_cell.angle_gamma   90.00
#
_symmetry.space_group_name_H-M   'P 1'
#
loop_
_entity.id
_entity.type
_entity.pdbx_description
1 polymer ?
#
loop_
_entity_poly.entity_id
_entity_poly.type
_entity_poly.pdbx_seq_one_letter_code
_entity_poly.pdbx_strand_id
1 'polypeptide(L)'
;IREGAMLRSSTAPPDRTTEVEYVFALGRRRYRVLRSPAYSRISRGKMTRRAATGQLFRLPDVGETGEEKLLAANITDVSEHISQLIGFDADQFRQVVLLPQGQFQRFLLAEVKDRSAIMQRIFRTERYQRIEEALTKEAQQLERTAQAERERAEGILRSEGMASLDELRTRLSALSEEIRRQDEILLELEKAQKSARRAREEGAAAQQKLSARDAAQSDLKKRREQAESVRDFRVRLSRAQRAQPVLYKERSYIEALNTERTRREAYASAEKDCAAAKKEHDASVECLKAVEAHADEHTKNIEQLHRMRDYESLASRYQECTSALRDLRVRAAEGEETYKRSAAEIERLTDAQKKHEAERTRLHQIMVGSEVVQQEKKQLAQCQKTSDHIRELEDALTSARTRVQKAQKKLQTAECELSDARTTQRRLRTLYDMGSAARLAQTLQADTPCPVCGSLAHPRPAVHAEEIPSAQEMDVCTQHVETAEKELQKCTAQAEQEKAACLRLEQELLHEQKRIRELLAGETMETFCA
;
A
#
# COMPACT_ATOMS: atom_id res chain seq x y z
N ILE A 1 6.76 11.35 91.34
CA ILE A 1 7.55 10.11 91.25
C ILE A 1 8.90 10.39 91.91
N ARG A 2 9.45 9.49 92.74
CA ARG A 2 10.80 9.71 93.32
C ARG A 2 11.85 9.61 92.22
N GLU A 3 12.71 10.61 92.10
CA GLU A 3 13.82 10.61 91.14
C GLU A 3 14.90 9.61 91.54
N GLY A 4 15.72 9.15 90.59
CA GLY A 4 16.71 8.10 90.82
C GLY A 4 17.66 8.38 92.00
N ALA A 5 18.06 9.64 92.20
CA ALA A 5 18.91 10.07 93.32
C ALA A 5 18.23 9.95 94.70
N MET A 6 16.90 9.88 94.75
CA MET A 6 16.09 9.77 95.96
C MET A 6 15.79 8.31 96.36
N LEU A 7 16.34 7.33 95.63
CA LEU A 7 16.08 5.90 95.86
C LEU A 7 16.97 5.28 96.95
N ARG A 8 18.04 5.96 97.37
CA ARG A 8 18.84 5.49 98.53
C ARG A 8 18.06 5.73 99.82
N SER A 9 17.90 4.69 100.64
CA SER A 9 17.28 4.83 101.97
C SER A 9 18.07 5.79 102.86
N SER A 10 17.38 6.68 103.57
CA SER A 10 17.98 7.59 104.55
C SER A 10 18.58 6.86 105.75
N THR A 11 18.17 5.62 106.00
CA THR A 11 18.68 4.76 107.10
C THR A 11 19.86 3.88 106.69
N ALA A 12 20.32 3.94 105.43
CA ALA A 12 21.42 3.11 104.96
C ALA A 12 22.78 3.58 105.51
N PRO A 13 23.65 2.69 106.03
CA PRO A 13 24.99 3.04 106.49
C PRO A 13 25.79 3.80 105.42
N PRO A 14 26.63 4.78 105.80
CA PRO A 14 27.25 5.70 104.84
C PRO A 14 28.24 5.03 103.87
N ASP A 15 28.73 3.84 104.18
CA ASP A 15 29.66 3.03 103.38
C ASP A 15 28.96 2.01 102.45
N ARG A 16 27.69 1.68 102.72
CA ARG A 16 26.97 0.59 102.01
C ARG A 16 26.59 0.96 100.58
N THR A 17 26.75 0.03 99.64
CA THR A 17 26.30 0.17 98.23
C THR A 17 24.76 0.12 98.14
N THR A 18 24.18 0.96 97.28
CA THR A 18 22.76 0.89 96.91
C THR A 18 22.65 0.40 95.47
N GLU A 19 21.99 -0.73 95.27
CA GLU A 19 21.72 -1.30 93.95
C GLU A 19 20.44 -2.11 93.99
N VAL A 20 19.87 -2.33 92.80
CA VAL A 20 18.69 -3.16 92.58
C VAL A 20 19.06 -4.18 91.53
N GLU A 21 18.93 -5.44 91.90
CA GLU A 21 19.05 -6.57 91.00
C GLU A 21 17.66 -7.17 90.77
N TYR A 22 17.32 -7.37 89.49
CA TYR A 22 16.04 -7.95 89.10
C TYR A 22 16.25 -8.99 88.01
N VAL A 23 15.85 -10.23 88.31
CA VAL A 23 15.89 -11.35 87.37
C VAL A 23 14.47 -11.61 86.87
N PHE A 24 14.27 -11.62 85.56
CA PHE A 24 12.96 -11.86 84.94
C PHE A 24 13.06 -12.80 83.74
N ALA A 25 11.93 -13.35 83.33
CA ALA A 25 11.82 -14.22 82.17
C ALA A 25 10.79 -13.69 81.16
N LEU A 26 11.10 -13.81 79.88
CA LEU A 26 10.17 -13.61 78.76
C LEU A 26 10.05 -14.95 78.02
N GLY A 27 8.97 -15.68 78.29
CA GLY A 27 8.86 -17.08 77.92
C GLY A 27 9.97 -17.91 78.59
N ARG A 28 10.77 -18.64 77.80
CA ARG A 28 11.90 -19.44 78.31
C ARG A 28 13.18 -18.64 78.54
N ARG A 29 13.26 -17.40 78.03
CA ARG A 29 14.48 -16.57 78.05
C ARG A 29 14.58 -15.81 79.35
N ARG A 30 15.70 -15.94 80.06
CA ARG A 30 15.96 -15.28 81.35
C ARG A 30 16.95 -14.13 81.21
N TYR A 31 16.68 -13.05 81.94
CA TYR A 31 17.47 -11.82 81.92
C TYR A 31 17.71 -11.35 83.36
N ARG A 32 18.86 -10.72 83.59
CA ARG A 32 19.26 -10.14 84.88
C ARG A 32 19.63 -8.69 84.68
N VAL A 33 18.93 -7.78 85.36
CA VAL A 33 19.18 -6.35 85.32
C VAL A 33 19.74 -5.92 86.65
N LEU A 34 20.90 -5.27 86.62
CA LEU A 34 21.52 -4.66 87.78
C LEU A 34 21.58 -3.15 87.56
N ARG A 35 20.99 -2.36 88.46
CA ARG A 35 21.04 -0.89 88.39
C ARG A 35 21.43 -0.30 89.73
N SER A 36 22.21 0.76 89.69
CA SER A 36 22.58 1.55 90.87
C SER A 36 22.28 3.02 90.60
N PRO A 37 21.58 3.74 91.50
CA PRO A 37 21.35 5.17 91.34
C PRO A 37 22.63 5.97 91.56
N ALA A 38 22.60 7.27 91.29
CA ALA A 38 23.66 8.17 91.73
C ALA A 38 23.48 8.51 93.21
N TYR A 39 24.52 8.31 94.04
CA TYR A 39 24.50 8.64 95.47
C TYR A 39 25.92 8.87 96.02
N SER A 40 26.03 9.52 97.17
CA SER A 40 27.29 9.70 97.89
C SER A 40 27.48 8.61 98.94
N ARG A 41 28.71 8.08 99.05
CA ARG A 41 29.08 7.09 100.05
C ARG A 41 30.52 7.28 100.56
N ILE A 42 30.79 6.81 101.78
CA ILE A 42 32.14 6.72 102.31
C ILE A 42 32.85 5.56 101.61
N SER A 43 34.01 5.85 101.00
CA SER A 43 34.89 4.87 100.39
C SER A 43 36.32 5.24 100.77
N ARG A 44 37.08 4.31 101.36
CA ARG A 44 38.45 4.56 101.85
C ARG A 44 38.54 5.82 102.75
N GLY A 45 37.58 5.97 103.67
CA GLY A 45 37.57 7.04 104.67
C GLY A 45 37.12 8.44 104.19
N LYS A 46 36.80 8.62 102.90
CA LYS A 46 36.29 9.91 102.36
C LYS A 46 34.93 9.75 101.69
N MET A 47 34.11 10.79 101.76
CA MET A 47 32.83 10.85 101.05
C MET A 47 33.08 11.00 99.54
N THR A 48 32.56 10.07 98.74
CA THR A 48 32.74 10.00 97.28
C THR A 48 31.39 9.84 96.58
N ARG A 49 31.16 10.55 95.47
CA ARG A 49 29.94 10.45 94.67
C ARG A 49 30.06 9.32 93.66
N ARG A 50 29.14 8.35 93.70
CA ARG A 50 28.97 7.30 92.69
C ARG A 50 28.01 7.79 91.61
N ALA A 51 28.40 7.65 90.34
CA ALA A 51 27.49 7.84 89.22
C ALA A 51 26.50 6.67 89.14
N ALA A 52 25.36 6.92 88.50
CA ALA A 52 24.39 5.86 88.27
C ALA A 52 24.96 4.85 87.25
N THR A 53 24.70 3.56 87.48
CA THR A 53 25.14 2.47 86.58
C THR A 53 23.98 1.54 86.23
N GLY A 54 24.11 0.84 85.10
CA GLY A 54 23.14 -0.14 84.66
C GLY A 54 23.80 -1.23 83.83
N GLN A 55 23.47 -2.48 84.10
CA GLN A 55 23.91 -3.64 83.34
C GLN A 55 22.72 -4.56 83.06
N LEU A 56 22.67 -5.12 81.87
CA LEU A 56 21.69 -6.12 81.46
C LEU A 56 22.44 -7.37 81.01
N PHE A 57 22.12 -8.50 81.60
CA PHE A 57 22.67 -9.79 81.25
C PHE A 57 21.58 -10.71 80.71
N ARG A 58 21.98 -11.57 79.77
CA ARG A 58 21.24 -12.75 79.34
C ARG A 58 21.72 -13.93 80.16
N LEU A 59 20.82 -14.53 80.93
CA LEU A 59 21.08 -15.77 81.65
C LEU A 59 20.76 -16.98 80.75
N PRO A 60 21.22 -18.20 81.07
CA PRO A 60 20.74 -19.43 80.43
C PRO A 60 19.21 -19.55 80.49
N ASP A 61 18.60 -20.23 79.53
CA ASP A 61 17.15 -20.45 79.53
C ASP A 61 16.69 -21.22 80.76
N VAL A 62 15.39 -21.13 81.05
CA VAL A 62 14.79 -21.88 82.16
C VAL A 62 15.06 -23.38 81.95
N GLY A 63 15.76 -24.00 82.90
CA GLY A 63 16.14 -25.42 82.86
C GLY A 63 17.50 -25.72 82.23
N GLU A 64 18.23 -24.70 81.75
CA GLU A 64 19.54 -24.86 81.11
C GLU A 64 20.67 -24.27 81.98
N THR A 65 21.87 -24.85 81.87
CA THR A 65 23.11 -24.35 82.49
C THR A 65 24.05 -23.79 81.42
N GLY A 66 24.66 -22.65 81.68
CA GLY A 66 25.55 -21.97 80.75
C GLY A 66 26.05 -20.64 81.31
N GLU A 67 26.85 -19.91 80.54
CA GLU A 67 27.42 -18.63 80.97
C GLU A 67 26.44 -17.46 80.81
N GLU A 68 26.58 -16.46 81.68
CA GLU A 68 25.85 -15.20 81.56
C GLU A 68 26.49 -14.29 80.52
N LYS A 69 25.70 -13.80 79.56
CA LYS A 69 26.17 -12.89 78.51
C LYS A 69 25.74 -11.45 78.79
N LEU A 70 26.69 -10.53 78.94
CA LEU A 70 26.39 -9.11 79.03
C LEU A 70 25.79 -8.60 77.70
N LEU A 71 24.61 -7.98 77.77
CA LEU A 71 23.90 -7.41 76.63
C LEU A 71 24.06 -5.89 76.54
N ALA A 72 24.06 -5.19 77.68
CA ALA A 72 24.23 -3.74 77.73
C ALA A 72 24.90 -3.31 79.05
N ALA A 73 25.71 -2.25 79.02
CA ALA A 73 26.59 -1.83 80.13
C ALA A 73 26.41 -0.38 80.60
N ASN A 74 25.44 0.36 80.05
CA ASN A 74 25.07 1.72 80.48
C ASN A 74 23.55 1.84 80.67
N ILE A 75 23.08 2.93 81.31
CA ILE A 75 21.66 3.07 81.70
C ILE A 75 20.73 3.27 80.50
N THR A 76 21.14 4.04 79.50
CA THR A 76 20.35 4.34 78.30
C THR A 76 20.12 3.09 77.48
N ASP A 77 21.18 2.36 77.16
CA ASP A 77 21.13 1.18 76.31
C ASP A 77 20.40 0.04 77.03
N VAL A 78 20.58 -0.09 78.36
CA VAL A 78 19.78 -1.02 79.16
C VAL A 78 18.30 -0.65 79.11
N SER A 79 17.94 0.64 79.14
CA SER A 79 16.53 1.07 79.06
C SER A 79 15.92 0.79 77.69
N GLU A 80 16.68 1.05 76.62
CA GLU A 80 16.26 0.80 75.24
C GLU A 80 16.10 -0.70 74.98
N HIS A 81 17.09 -1.52 75.37
CA HIS A 81 17.04 -2.98 75.24
C HIS A 81 15.86 -3.57 75.99
N ILE A 82 15.60 -3.12 77.23
CA ILE A 82 14.44 -3.59 78.00
C ILE A 82 13.14 -3.20 77.28
N SER A 83 13.04 -1.99 76.74
CA SER A 83 11.85 -1.52 76.04
C SER A 83 11.60 -2.32 74.75
N GLN A 84 12.65 -2.67 74.01
CA GLN A 84 12.57 -3.52 72.83
C GLN A 84 12.18 -4.97 73.18
N LEU A 85 12.75 -5.52 74.26
CA LEU A 85 12.47 -6.90 74.72
C LEU A 85 11.04 -7.07 75.20
N ILE A 86 10.58 -6.15 76.05
CA ILE A 86 9.25 -6.21 76.66
C ILE A 86 8.18 -5.64 75.71
N GLY A 87 8.56 -4.70 74.83
CA GLY A 87 7.65 -4.01 73.91
C GLY A 87 6.94 -2.79 74.52
N PHE A 88 7.29 -2.41 75.75
CA PHE A 88 6.73 -1.27 76.47
C PHE A 88 7.85 -0.39 77.02
N ASP A 89 7.65 0.93 76.99
CA ASP A 89 8.46 1.83 77.80
C ASP A 89 8.07 1.77 79.30
N ALA A 90 8.82 2.48 80.15
CA ALA A 90 8.61 2.42 81.59
C ALA A 90 7.23 2.91 82.04
N ASP A 91 6.60 3.84 81.30
CA ASP A 91 5.29 4.38 81.66
C ASP A 91 4.17 3.47 81.17
N GLN A 92 4.29 2.92 79.96
CA GLN A 92 3.39 1.90 79.43
C GLN A 92 3.42 0.62 80.27
N PHE A 93 4.60 0.18 80.70
CA PHE A 93 4.75 -0.97 81.59
C PHE A 93 4.03 -0.76 82.94
N ARG A 94 4.02 0.48 83.46
CA ARG A 94 3.27 0.87 84.67
C ARG A 94 1.78 1.10 84.45
N GLN A 95 1.30 1.14 83.22
CA GLN A 95 -0.12 1.21 82.93
C GLN A 95 -0.71 -0.18 82.69
N VAL A 96 0.10 -1.08 82.12
CA VAL A 96 -0.34 -2.41 81.68
C VAL A 96 -0.01 -3.52 82.69
N VAL A 97 1.18 -3.49 83.30
CA VAL A 97 1.72 -4.62 84.09
C VAL A 97 1.78 -4.31 85.59
N LEU A 98 2.34 -3.17 85.97
CA LEU A 98 2.25 -2.66 87.34
C LEU A 98 0.93 -1.90 87.45
N LEU A 99 0.05 -2.25 88.38
CA LEU A 99 -1.18 -1.49 88.64
C LEU A 99 -0.98 -0.64 89.90
N PRO A 100 -0.35 0.55 89.82
CA PRO A 100 -0.34 1.46 90.96
C PRO A 100 -1.78 1.94 91.23
N GLN A 101 -2.15 2.04 92.51
CA GLN A 101 -3.48 2.53 92.92
C GLN A 101 -3.84 3.83 92.17
N GLY A 102 -4.95 3.81 91.44
CA GLY A 102 -5.52 4.96 90.70
C GLY A 102 -5.26 5.02 89.19
N GLN A 103 -4.24 4.34 88.63
CA GLN A 103 -3.95 4.45 87.19
C GLN A 103 -4.85 3.58 86.30
N PHE A 104 -5.38 2.46 86.80
CA PHE A 104 -6.36 1.63 86.08
C PHE A 104 -7.66 2.38 85.81
N GLN A 105 -8.09 3.24 86.74
CA GLN A 105 -9.28 4.09 86.57
C GLN A 105 -9.09 5.09 85.41
N ARG A 106 -7.90 5.66 85.24
CA ARG A 106 -7.61 6.57 84.10
C ARG A 106 -7.64 5.84 82.76
N PHE A 107 -7.22 4.57 82.71
CA PHE A 107 -7.34 3.74 81.52
C PHE A 107 -8.80 3.40 81.18
N LEU A 108 -9.64 3.09 82.19
CA LEU A 108 -11.08 2.85 82.00
C LEU A 108 -11.84 4.11 81.57
N LEU A 109 -11.41 5.28 82.03
CA LEU A 109 -12.00 6.58 81.73
C LEU A 109 -11.39 7.26 80.49
N ALA A 110 -10.40 6.65 79.84
CA ALA A 110 -9.78 7.21 78.64
C ALA A 110 -10.79 7.23 77.48
N GLU A 111 -10.71 8.27 76.64
CA GLU A 111 -11.55 8.37 75.45
C GLU A 111 -11.30 7.18 74.50
N VAL A 112 -12.31 6.81 73.72
CA VAL A 112 -12.27 5.62 72.83
C VAL A 112 -11.04 5.65 71.92
N LYS A 113 -10.64 6.82 71.45
CA LYS A 113 -9.45 7.02 70.61
C LYS A 113 -8.15 6.67 71.33
N ASP A 114 -7.97 7.15 72.56
CA ASP A 114 -6.79 6.91 73.37
C ASP A 114 -6.72 5.44 73.83
N ARG A 115 -7.87 4.89 74.23
CA ARG A 115 -7.98 3.47 74.58
C ARG A 115 -7.68 2.57 73.39
N SER A 116 -8.15 2.93 72.19
CA SER A 116 -7.87 2.19 70.95
C SER A 116 -6.39 2.24 70.59
N ALA A 117 -5.74 3.40 70.68
CA ALA A 117 -4.31 3.53 70.39
C ALA A 117 -3.43 2.69 71.34
N ILE A 118 -3.77 2.65 72.63
CA ILE A 118 -3.08 1.80 73.61
C ILE A 118 -3.30 0.32 73.29
N MET A 119 -4.54 -0.10 73.02
CA MET A 119 -4.84 -1.48 72.67
C MET A 119 -4.17 -1.92 71.37
N GLN A 120 -4.15 -1.06 70.36
CA GLN A 120 -3.48 -1.33 69.09
C GLN A 120 -1.99 -1.61 69.30
N ARG A 121 -1.34 -0.88 70.21
CA ARG A 121 0.07 -1.07 70.54
C ARG A 121 0.35 -2.30 71.38
N ILE A 122 -0.54 -2.62 72.34
CA ILE A 122 -0.48 -3.87 73.12
C ILE A 122 -0.60 -5.09 72.22
N PHE A 123 -1.60 -5.10 71.32
CA PHE A 123 -1.87 -6.22 70.43
C PHE A 123 -1.07 -6.16 69.12
N ARG A 124 -0.25 -5.13 68.93
CA ARG A 124 0.58 -4.88 67.74
C ARG A 124 -0.23 -4.90 66.43
N THR A 125 -1.42 -4.32 66.46
CA THR A 125 -2.36 -4.31 65.34
C THR A 125 -2.18 -3.10 64.42
N GLU A 126 -1.19 -2.24 64.65
CA GLU A 126 -0.90 -1.07 63.79
C GLU A 126 -0.57 -1.46 62.35
N ARG A 127 -0.06 -2.68 62.15
CA ARG A 127 0.17 -3.24 60.81
C ARG A 127 -1.11 -3.33 59.98
N TYR A 128 -2.27 -3.61 60.60
CA TYR A 128 -3.54 -3.74 59.89
C TYR A 128 -4.09 -2.37 59.52
N GLN A 129 -3.96 -1.38 60.40
CA GLN A 129 -4.33 0.00 60.10
C GLN A 129 -3.54 0.55 58.90
N ARG A 130 -2.23 0.25 58.81
CA ARG A 130 -1.43 0.66 57.64
C ARG A 130 -1.93 0.04 56.33
N ILE A 131 -2.41 -1.20 56.37
CA ILE A 131 -2.99 -1.87 55.21
C ILE A 131 -4.32 -1.21 54.84
N GLU A 132 -5.20 -0.96 55.82
CA GLU A 132 -6.47 -0.26 55.61
C GLU A 132 -6.27 1.13 55.00
N GLU A 133 -5.33 1.92 55.54
CA GLU A 133 -5.00 3.25 55.02
C GLU A 133 -4.44 3.18 53.59
N ALA A 134 -3.60 2.18 53.27
CA ALA A 134 -3.06 2.00 51.93
C ALA A 134 -4.17 1.63 50.92
N LEU A 135 -5.02 0.66 51.28
CA LEU A 135 -6.15 0.24 50.44
C LEU A 135 -7.16 1.38 50.24
N THR A 136 -7.44 2.16 51.28
CA THR A 136 -8.35 3.31 51.19
C THR A 136 -7.80 4.37 50.23
N LYS A 137 -6.51 4.67 50.30
CA LYS A 137 -5.86 5.60 49.36
C LYS A 137 -5.90 5.08 47.93
N GLU A 138 -5.64 3.80 47.71
CA GLU A 138 -5.68 3.18 46.38
C GLU A 138 -7.10 3.19 45.80
N ALA A 139 -8.12 2.83 46.60
CA ALA A 139 -9.52 2.88 46.20
C ALA A 139 -9.95 4.29 45.80
N GLN A 140 -9.60 5.31 46.59
CA GLN A 140 -9.89 6.72 46.28
C GLN A 140 -9.21 7.17 44.99
N GLN A 141 -7.97 6.72 44.74
CA GLN A 141 -7.25 7.05 43.52
C GLN A 141 -7.92 6.41 42.30
N LEU A 142 -8.29 5.13 42.39
CA LEU A 142 -9.00 4.41 41.33
C LEU A 142 -10.35 5.06 41.01
N GLU A 143 -11.11 5.44 42.05
CA GLU A 143 -12.40 6.13 41.88
C GLU A 143 -12.24 7.47 41.16
N ARG A 144 -11.23 8.28 41.54
CA ARG A 144 -10.91 9.53 40.84
C ARG A 144 -10.55 9.31 39.37
N THR A 145 -9.73 8.30 39.07
CA THR A 145 -9.37 7.99 37.68
C THR A 145 -10.57 7.52 36.87
N ALA A 146 -11.42 6.65 37.43
CA ALA A 146 -12.63 6.19 36.77
C ALA A 146 -13.61 7.34 36.50
N GLN A 147 -13.73 8.28 37.44
CA GLN A 147 -14.57 9.47 37.28
C GLN A 147 -14.04 10.39 36.17
N ALA A 148 -12.73 10.65 36.14
CA ALA A 148 -12.12 11.45 35.08
C ALA A 148 -12.31 10.84 33.68
N GLU A 149 -12.16 9.51 33.55
CA GLU A 149 -12.40 8.82 32.29
C GLU A 149 -13.88 8.86 31.86
N ARG A 150 -14.81 8.74 32.81
CA ARG A 150 -16.25 8.92 32.53
C ARG A 150 -16.56 10.32 32.04
N GLU A 151 -16.06 11.35 32.71
CA GLU A 151 -16.26 12.75 32.31
C GLU A 151 -15.65 13.04 30.93
N ARG A 152 -14.50 12.44 30.63
CA ARG A 152 -13.88 12.51 29.29
C ARG A 152 -14.75 11.83 28.23
N ALA A 153 -15.26 10.64 28.49
CA ALA A 153 -16.15 9.93 27.57
C ALA A 153 -17.45 10.70 27.32
N GLU A 154 -18.08 11.24 28.38
CA GLU A 154 -19.24 12.11 28.26
C GLU A 154 -18.92 13.42 27.53
N GLY A 155 -17.73 13.99 27.73
CA GLY A 155 -17.26 15.16 27.00
C GLY A 155 -17.20 14.92 25.49
N ILE A 156 -16.65 13.78 25.07
CA ILE A 156 -16.57 13.37 23.66
C ILE A 156 -17.97 13.11 23.09
N LEU A 157 -18.86 12.45 23.85
CA LEU A 157 -20.24 12.24 23.40
C LEU A 157 -20.97 13.57 23.20
N ARG A 158 -20.83 14.51 24.14
CA ARG A 158 -21.44 15.85 24.05
C ARG A 158 -20.90 16.67 22.88
N SER A 159 -19.61 16.59 22.55
CA SER A 159 -19.07 17.29 21.37
C SER A 159 -19.68 16.79 20.07
N GLU A 160 -20.07 15.51 20.02
CA GLU A 160 -20.77 14.89 18.90
C GLU A 160 -22.31 15.00 19.02
N GLY A 161 -22.81 15.80 19.96
CA GLY A 161 -24.24 16.04 20.16
C GLY A 161 -25.02 14.87 20.77
N MET A 162 -24.34 13.90 21.38
CA MET A 162 -24.94 12.70 21.99
C MET A 162 -24.95 12.80 23.51
N ALA A 163 -26.06 12.36 24.12
CA ALA A 163 -26.25 12.39 25.56
C ALA A 163 -25.74 11.11 26.26
N SER A 164 -25.61 9.99 25.54
CA SER A 164 -25.20 8.71 26.13
C SER A 164 -24.50 7.77 25.15
N LEU A 165 -23.80 6.77 25.70
CA LEU A 165 -23.21 5.68 24.90
C LEU A 165 -24.27 4.84 24.17
N ASP A 166 -25.47 4.68 24.75
CA ASP A 166 -26.56 3.93 24.11
C ASP A 166 -27.12 4.67 22.90
N GLU A 167 -27.19 6.01 22.97
CA GLU A 167 -27.56 6.85 21.84
C GLU A 167 -26.52 6.74 20.71
N LEU A 168 -25.22 6.75 21.04
CA LEU A 168 -24.15 6.49 20.08
C LEU A 168 -24.29 5.12 19.41
N ARG A 169 -24.53 4.07 20.19
CA ARG A 169 -24.74 2.71 19.65
C ARG A 169 -25.94 2.65 18.71
N THR A 170 -27.04 3.30 19.10
CA THR A 170 -28.25 3.37 18.28
C THR A 170 -27.97 4.12 16.98
N ARG A 171 -27.28 5.26 17.05
CA ARG A 171 -26.92 6.05 15.86
C ARG A 171 -25.98 5.31 14.92
N LEU A 172 -24.97 4.62 15.45
CA LEU A 172 -24.07 3.77 14.67
C LEU A 172 -24.85 2.65 13.98
N SER A 173 -25.75 1.97 14.68
CA SER A 173 -26.56 0.91 14.07
C SER A 173 -27.44 1.43 12.91
N ALA A 174 -28.06 2.60 13.09
CA ALA A 174 -28.87 3.23 12.05
C ALA A 174 -28.03 3.65 10.83
N LEU A 175 -26.83 4.20 11.06
CA LEU A 175 -25.89 4.54 10.00
C LEU A 175 -25.38 3.31 9.26
N SER A 176 -25.09 2.22 9.97
CA SER A 176 -24.67 0.96 9.35
C SER A 176 -25.76 0.37 8.45
N GLU A 177 -27.02 0.41 8.87
CA GLU A 177 -28.14 -0.04 8.03
C GLU A 177 -28.35 0.89 6.82
N GLU A 178 -28.19 2.20 6.97
CA GLU A 178 -28.27 3.14 5.84
C GLU A 178 -27.14 2.91 4.83
N ILE A 179 -25.90 2.69 5.30
CA ILE A 179 -24.76 2.34 4.43
C ILE A 179 -25.07 1.07 3.64
N ARG A 180 -25.54 0.02 4.33
CA ARG A 180 -25.92 -1.24 3.68
C ARG A 180 -27.00 -1.03 2.62
N ARG A 181 -28.01 -0.22 2.91
CA ARG A 181 -29.07 0.11 1.95
C ARG A 181 -28.50 0.88 0.74
N GLN A 182 -27.58 1.81 0.95
CA GLN A 182 -26.93 2.54 -0.14
C GLN A 182 -26.07 1.62 -1.02
N ASP A 183 -25.36 0.67 -0.42
CA ASP A 183 -24.58 -0.33 -1.15
C ASP A 183 -25.48 -1.21 -2.03
N GLU A 184 -26.64 -1.63 -1.52
CA GLU A 184 -27.63 -2.37 -2.31
C GLU A 184 -28.17 -1.55 -3.49
N ILE A 185 -28.44 -0.26 -3.30
CA ILE A 185 -28.87 0.66 -4.36
C ILE A 185 -27.76 0.84 -5.40
N LEU A 186 -26.51 1.03 -4.97
CA LEU A 186 -25.36 1.17 -5.87
C LEU A 186 -25.19 -0.07 -6.74
N LEU A 187 -25.29 -1.26 -6.14
CA LEU A 187 -25.18 -2.51 -6.87
C LEU A 187 -26.26 -2.64 -7.96
N GLU A 188 -27.51 -2.24 -7.67
CA GLU A 188 -28.59 -2.24 -8.66
C GLU A 188 -28.36 -1.20 -9.77
N LEU A 189 -27.87 -0.01 -9.42
CA LEU A 189 -27.51 1.01 -10.41
C LEU A 189 -26.36 0.58 -11.31
N GLU A 190 -25.35 -0.12 -10.78
CA GLU A 190 -24.24 -0.68 -11.56
C GLU A 190 -24.74 -1.76 -12.54
N LYS A 191 -25.61 -2.66 -12.08
CA LYS A 191 -26.26 -3.65 -12.96
C LYS A 191 -27.06 -2.96 -14.07
N ALA A 192 -27.86 -1.95 -13.72
CA ALA A 192 -28.63 -1.17 -14.68
C ALA A 192 -27.70 -0.47 -15.69
N GLN A 193 -26.63 0.18 -15.23
CA GLN A 193 -25.65 0.84 -16.10
C GLN A 193 -24.97 -0.14 -17.06
N LYS A 194 -24.57 -1.33 -16.58
CA LYS A 194 -23.98 -2.37 -17.41
C LYS A 194 -24.95 -2.87 -18.48
N SER A 195 -26.23 -3.06 -18.12
CA SER A 195 -27.27 -3.46 -19.07
C SER A 195 -27.52 -2.38 -20.12
N ALA A 196 -27.60 -1.11 -19.73
CA ALA A 196 -27.81 0.02 -20.62
C ALA A 196 -26.63 0.21 -21.59
N ARG A 197 -25.40 0.03 -21.10
CA ARG A 197 -24.19 0.06 -21.94
C ARG A 197 -24.21 -1.04 -22.99
N ARG A 198 -24.53 -2.28 -22.60
CA ARG A 198 -24.65 -3.40 -23.52
C ARG A 198 -25.72 -3.14 -24.58
N ALA A 199 -26.90 -2.67 -24.19
CA ALA A 199 -27.97 -2.32 -25.12
C ALA A 199 -27.55 -1.21 -26.11
N ARG A 200 -26.77 -0.21 -25.65
CA ARG A 200 -26.23 0.84 -26.53
C ARG A 200 -25.21 0.29 -27.53
N GLU A 201 -24.31 -0.59 -27.10
CA GLU A 201 -23.32 -1.22 -27.98
C GLU A 201 -23.99 -2.11 -29.03
N GLU A 202 -24.98 -2.92 -28.63
CA GLU A 202 -25.81 -3.73 -29.53
C GLU A 202 -26.59 -2.85 -30.52
N GLY A 203 -27.17 -1.74 -30.06
CA GLY A 203 -27.85 -0.76 -30.91
C GLY A 203 -26.91 -0.09 -31.92
N ALA A 204 -25.69 0.27 -31.52
CA ALA A 204 -24.69 0.84 -32.42
C ALA A 204 -24.24 -0.17 -33.50
N ALA A 205 -24.03 -1.44 -33.12
CA ALA A 205 -23.70 -2.50 -34.06
C ALA A 205 -24.86 -2.77 -35.05
N ALA A 206 -26.11 -2.74 -34.58
CA ALA A 206 -27.29 -2.84 -35.44
C ALA A 206 -27.37 -1.67 -36.43
N GLN A 207 -27.13 -0.44 -35.98
CA GLN A 207 -27.12 0.75 -36.83
C GLN A 207 -26.04 0.66 -37.92
N GLN A 208 -24.83 0.17 -37.60
CA GLN A 208 -23.79 -0.06 -38.59
C GLN A 208 -24.24 -1.06 -39.66
N LYS A 209 -24.86 -2.18 -39.26
CA LYS A 209 -25.40 -3.17 -40.21
C LYS A 209 -26.48 -2.59 -41.11
N LEU A 210 -27.38 -1.75 -40.57
CA LEU A 210 -28.40 -1.07 -41.36
C LEU A 210 -27.79 -0.11 -42.38
N SER A 211 -26.80 0.70 -41.96
CA SER A 211 -26.09 1.61 -42.89
C SER A 211 -25.35 0.85 -44.00
N ALA A 212 -24.71 -0.28 -43.68
CA ALA A 212 -24.07 -1.14 -44.66
C ALA A 212 -25.07 -1.76 -45.65
N ARG A 213 -26.25 -2.18 -45.15
CA ARG A 213 -27.36 -2.66 -46.00
C ARG A 213 -27.82 -1.56 -46.97
N ASP A 214 -28.00 -0.34 -46.48
CA ASP A 214 -28.47 0.78 -47.29
C ASP A 214 -27.45 1.17 -48.36
N ALA A 215 -26.15 1.19 -48.01
CA ALA A 215 -25.08 1.38 -48.97
C ALA A 215 -25.06 0.28 -50.04
N ALA A 216 -25.17 -0.99 -49.63
CA ALA A 216 -25.23 -2.13 -50.55
C ALA A 216 -26.47 -2.08 -51.46
N GLN A 217 -27.63 -1.62 -50.96
CA GLN A 217 -28.83 -1.43 -51.78
C GLN A 217 -28.66 -0.31 -52.81
N SER A 218 -28.06 0.81 -52.42
CA SER A 218 -27.72 1.90 -53.34
C SER A 218 -26.76 1.42 -54.43
N ASP A 219 -25.73 0.67 -54.07
CA ASP A 219 -24.77 0.13 -55.02
C ASP A 219 -25.41 -0.91 -55.95
N LEU A 220 -26.26 -1.80 -55.43
CA LEU A 220 -27.04 -2.73 -56.25
C LEU A 220 -27.86 -1.98 -57.30
N LYS A 221 -28.51 -0.88 -56.92
CA LYS A 221 -29.30 -0.05 -57.85
C LYS A 221 -28.42 0.52 -58.97
N LYS A 222 -27.27 1.11 -58.63
CA LYS A 222 -26.31 1.62 -59.63
C LYS A 222 -25.81 0.53 -60.57
N ARG A 223 -25.49 -0.66 -60.04
CA ARG A 223 -25.05 -1.81 -60.85
C ARG A 223 -26.14 -2.30 -61.80
N ARG A 224 -27.41 -2.29 -61.39
CA ARG A 224 -28.55 -2.63 -62.25
C ARG A 224 -28.71 -1.63 -63.40
N GLU A 225 -28.64 -0.33 -63.10
CA GLU A 225 -28.68 0.73 -64.13
C GLU A 225 -27.52 0.57 -65.14
N GLN A 226 -26.31 0.27 -64.65
CA GLN A 226 -25.15 -0.03 -65.51
C GLN A 226 -25.37 -1.28 -66.36
N ALA A 227 -25.99 -2.33 -65.82
CA ALA A 227 -26.26 -3.56 -66.55
C ALA A 227 -27.22 -3.35 -67.73
N GLU A 228 -28.23 -2.49 -67.59
CA GLU A 228 -29.12 -2.11 -68.68
C GLU A 228 -28.37 -1.36 -69.80
N SER A 229 -27.50 -0.42 -69.43
CA SER A 229 -26.63 0.28 -70.38
C SER A 229 -25.70 -0.67 -71.13
N VAL A 230 -25.02 -1.59 -70.42
CA VAL A 230 -24.15 -2.60 -71.04
C VAL A 230 -24.95 -3.52 -71.97
N ARG A 231 -26.19 -3.86 -71.61
CA ARG A 231 -27.08 -4.65 -72.47
C ARG A 231 -27.41 -3.90 -73.77
N ASP A 232 -27.75 -2.61 -73.69
CA ASP A 232 -28.00 -1.80 -74.89
C ASP A 232 -26.75 -1.69 -75.77
N PHE A 233 -25.58 -1.44 -75.16
CA PHE A 233 -24.30 -1.43 -75.88
C PHE A 233 -24.01 -2.76 -76.59
N ARG A 234 -24.27 -3.90 -75.94
CA ARG A 234 -24.11 -5.22 -76.58
C ARG A 234 -25.04 -5.41 -77.77
N VAL A 235 -26.29 -4.95 -77.68
CA VAL A 235 -27.24 -5.01 -78.80
C VAL A 235 -26.76 -4.13 -79.96
N ARG A 236 -26.30 -2.91 -79.68
CA ARG A 236 -25.72 -2.02 -80.70
C ARG A 236 -24.49 -2.62 -81.37
N LEU A 237 -23.58 -3.20 -80.57
CA LEU A 237 -22.39 -3.88 -81.09
C LEU A 237 -22.76 -5.06 -82.00
N SER A 238 -23.71 -5.89 -81.59
CA SER A 238 -24.20 -7.02 -82.41
C SER A 238 -24.80 -6.53 -83.74
N ARG A 239 -25.59 -5.46 -83.72
CA ARG A 239 -26.13 -4.85 -84.94
C ARG A 239 -25.02 -4.33 -85.86
N ALA A 240 -24.02 -3.65 -85.29
CA ALA A 240 -22.86 -3.15 -86.05
C ALA A 240 -22.05 -4.30 -86.67
N GLN A 241 -21.77 -5.37 -85.92
CA GLN A 241 -21.08 -6.56 -86.41
C GLN A 241 -21.85 -7.26 -87.53
N ARG A 242 -23.19 -7.31 -87.47
CA ARG A 242 -24.03 -7.85 -88.55
C ARG A 242 -24.04 -6.97 -89.81
N ALA A 243 -23.86 -5.66 -89.66
CA ALA A 243 -23.80 -4.72 -90.78
C ALA A 243 -22.42 -4.69 -91.48
N GLN A 244 -21.34 -5.07 -90.78
CA GLN A 244 -19.97 -5.02 -91.28
C GLN A 244 -19.73 -5.80 -92.59
N PRO A 245 -20.25 -7.03 -92.79
CA PRO A 245 -20.09 -7.76 -94.06
C PRO A 245 -20.81 -7.10 -95.23
N VAL A 246 -21.92 -6.40 -94.98
CA VAL A 246 -22.70 -5.72 -96.03
C VAL A 246 -21.91 -4.52 -96.57
N LEU A 247 -21.30 -3.74 -95.69
CA LEU A 247 -20.42 -2.62 -96.09
C LEU A 247 -19.20 -3.11 -96.89
N TYR A 248 -18.63 -4.26 -96.52
CA TYR A 248 -17.52 -4.86 -97.26
C TYR A 248 -17.95 -5.33 -98.66
N LYS A 249 -19.12 -5.97 -98.77
CA LYS A 249 -19.68 -6.42 -100.06
C LYS A 249 -20.09 -5.25 -100.95
N GLU A 250 -20.64 -4.17 -100.39
CA GLU A 250 -20.96 -2.94 -101.11
C GLU A 250 -19.70 -2.27 -101.68
N ARG A 251 -18.64 -2.14 -100.88
CA ARG A 251 -17.34 -1.63 -101.36
C ARG A 251 -16.75 -2.50 -102.47
N SER A 252 -16.76 -3.82 -102.30
CA SER A 252 -16.29 -4.76 -103.32
C SER A 252 -17.11 -4.70 -104.61
N TYR A 253 -18.42 -4.45 -104.53
CA TYR A 253 -19.28 -4.26 -105.70
C TYR A 253 -18.99 -2.94 -106.44
N ILE A 254 -18.77 -1.85 -105.70
CA ILE A 254 -18.37 -0.55 -106.28
C ILE A 254 -17.00 -0.66 -106.99
N GLU A 255 -16.04 -1.36 -106.39
CA GLU A 255 -14.74 -1.64 -107.02
C GLU A 255 -14.89 -2.48 -108.30
N ALA A 256 -15.74 -3.52 -108.29
CA ALA A 256 -16.01 -4.34 -109.46
C ALA A 256 -16.65 -3.53 -110.62
N LEU A 257 -17.61 -2.63 -110.31
CA LEU A 257 -18.20 -1.71 -111.30
C LEU A 257 -17.17 -0.77 -111.92
N ASN A 258 -16.29 -0.19 -111.10
CA ASN A 258 -15.21 0.66 -111.60
C ASN A 258 -14.22 -0.11 -112.48
N THR A 259 -13.96 -1.37 -112.14
CA THR A 259 -13.09 -2.26 -112.94
C THR A 259 -13.75 -2.66 -114.27
N GLU A 260 -15.06 -2.85 -114.30
CA GLU A 260 -15.82 -3.12 -115.52
C GLU A 260 -15.82 -1.90 -116.46
N ARG A 261 -15.98 -0.70 -115.89
CA ARG A 261 -15.87 0.57 -116.63
C ARG A 261 -14.50 0.75 -117.29
N THR A 262 -13.41 0.57 -116.54
CA THR A 262 -12.05 0.70 -117.10
C THR A 262 -11.75 -0.37 -118.15
N ARG A 263 -12.28 -1.59 -117.99
CA ARG A 263 -12.18 -2.64 -119.03
C ARG A 263 -12.95 -2.30 -120.29
N ARG A 264 -14.14 -1.68 -120.19
CA ARG A 264 -14.89 -1.19 -121.35
C ARG A 264 -14.14 -0.08 -122.08
N GLU A 265 -13.56 0.87 -121.35
CA GLU A 265 -12.75 1.94 -121.93
C GLU A 265 -11.49 1.38 -122.64
N ALA A 266 -10.83 0.39 -122.04
CA ALA A 266 -9.71 -0.33 -122.66
C ALA A 266 -10.12 -1.17 -123.88
N TYR A 267 -11.29 -1.82 -123.84
CA TYR A 267 -11.83 -2.57 -124.98
C TYR A 267 -12.15 -1.65 -126.16
N ALA A 268 -12.76 -0.48 -125.91
CA ALA A 268 -13.04 0.52 -126.95
C ALA A 268 -11.75 1.10 -127.56
N SER A 269 -10.67 1.22 -126.78
CA SER A 269 -9.34 1.57 -127.30
C SER A 269 -8.79 0.45 -128.20
N ALA A 270 -8.82 -0.79 -127.72
CA ALA A 270 -8.34 -1.94 -128.48
C ALA A 270 -9.14 -2.18 -129.77
N GLU A 271 -10.44 -1.89 -129.79
CA GLU A 271 -11.29 -1.98 -130.97
C GLU A 271 -10.90 -0.92 -132.03
N LYS A 272 -10.52 0.30 -131.60
CA LYS A 272 -9.96 1.32 -132.50
C LYS A 272 -8.59 0.92 -133.05
N ASP A 273 -7.73 0.35 -132.22
CA ASP A 273 -6.41 -0.13 -132.62
C ASP A 273 -6.52 -1.33 -133.59
N CYS A 274 -7.49 -2.21 -133.37
CA CYS A 274 -7.77 -3.34 -134.27
C CYS A 274 -8.38 -2.87 -135.61
N ALA A 275 -9.22 -1.83 -135.61
CA ALA A 275 -9.72 -1.20 -136.84
C ALA A 275 -8.60 -0.50 -137.64
N ALA A 276 -7.61 0.10 -136.97
CA ALA A 276 -6.42 0.65 -137.61
C ALA A 276 -5.54 -0.46 -138.23
N ALA A 277 -5.27 -1.53 -137.47
CA ALA A 277 -4.53 -2.68 -137.95
C ALA A 277 -5.25 -3.42 -139.10
N LYS A 278 -6.59 -3.44 -139.11
CA LYS A 278 -7.39 -4.01 -140.20
C LYS A 278 -7.29 -3.19 -141.49
N LYS A 279 -7.27 -1.86 -141.42
CA LYS A 279 -7.00 -1.01 -142.59
C LYS A 279 -5.59 -1.24 -143.18
N GLU A 280 -4.60 -1.45 -142.31
CA GLU A 280 -3.22 -1.71 -142.70
C GLU A 280 -3.03 -3.12 -143.26
N HIS A 281 -3.80 -4.08 -142.75
CA HIS A 281 -3.93 -5.41 -143.31
C HIS A 281 -4.66 -5.41 -144.67
N ASP A 282 -5.78 -4.70 -144.82
CA ASP A 282 -6.53 -4.60 -146.08
C ASP A 282 -5.68 -3.93 -147.18
N ALA A 283 -4.86 -2.93 -146.83
CA ALA A 283 -3.88 -2.33 -147.74
C ALA A 283 -2.76 -3.32 -148.15
N SER A 284 -2.34 -4.18 -147.23
CA SER A 284 -1.37 -5.26 -147.50
C SER A 284 -1.98 -6.39 -148.34
N VAL A 285 -3.28 -6.68 -148.18
CA VAL A 285 -4.04 -7.68 -148.95
C VAL A 285 -4.30 -7.21 -150.37
N GLU A 286 -4.49 -5.92 -150.63
CA GLU A 286 -4.50 -5.40 -152.01
C GLU A 286 -3.13 -5.52 -152.68
N CYS A 287 -2.03 -5.27 -151.96
CA CYS A 287 -0.68 -5.54 -152.46
C CYS A 287 -0.40 -7.02 -152.71
N LEU A 288 -0.97 -7.94 -151.91
CA LEU A 288 -0.84 -9.39 -152.08
C LEU A 288 -1.68 -9.92 -153.25
N LYS A 289 -2.90 -9.39 -153.45
CA LYS A 289 -3.79 -9.72 -154.59
C LYS A 289 -3.22 -9.31 -155.95
N ALA A 290 -2.29 -8.35 -156.00
CA ALA A 290 -1.55 -8.00 -157.21
C ALA A 290 -0.40 -8.98 -157.53
N VAL A 291 0.07 -9.75 -156.55
CA VAL A 291 1.18 -10.72 -156.68
C VAL A 291 0.67 -12.16 -156.84
N GLU A 292 -0.52 -12.47 -156.33
CA GLU A 292 -1.11 -13.81 -156.37
C GLU A 292 -2.03 -14.07 -157.58
N ALA A 293 -2.08 -13.15 -158.56
CA ALA A 293 -2.79 -13.32 -159.84
C ALA A 293 -2.06 -14.20 -160.87
N HIS A 294 -0.94 -14.85 -160.48
CA HIS A 294 -0.12 -15.73 -161.34
C HIS A 294 0.37 -17.02 -160.66
N ALA A 295 -0.35 -17.53 -159.67
CA ALA A 295 -0.11 -18.89 -159.17
C ALA A 295 -1.43 -19.66 -159.18
N ASP A 296 -1.56 -20.46 -160.23
CA ASP A 296 -2.74 -21.18 -160.66
C ASP A 296 -3.41 -22.03 -159.59
N GLU A 297 -4.74 -21.98 -159.71
CA GLU A 297 -5.67 -23.10 -159.65
C GLU A 297 -5.49 -24.09 -158.50
N HIS A 298 -6.52 -24.08 -157.64
CA HIS A 298 -7.26 -25.24 -157.17
C HIS A 298 -6.43 -26.52 -156.97
N THR A 299 -6.57 -27.21 -155.84
CA THR A 299 -7.57 -28.29 -155.74
C THR A 299 -7.03 -29.12 -154.58
N LYS A 300 -7.54 -29.01 -153.36
CA LYS A 300 -8.74 -29.67 -152.83
C LYS A 300 -8.38 -30.40 -151.53
N ASN A 301 -9.26 -30.17 -150.57
CA ASN A 301 -9.67 -31.04 -149.46
C ASN A 301 -8.68 -31.11 -148.30
N ILE A 302 -8.93 -30.50 -147.13
CA ILE A 302 -10.19 -30.38 -146.37
C ILE A 302 -11.03 -31.65 -146.47
N GLU A 303 -10.76 -32.55 -145.54
CA GLU A 303 -11.63 -33.60 -145.01
C GLU A 303 -10.77 -34.28 -143.93
N GLN A 304 -11.10 -34.41 -142.65
CA GLN A 304 -12.27 -34.20 -141.80
C GLN A 304 -11.66 -33.93 -140.41
N LEU A 305 -12.05 -32.90 -139.67
CA LEU A 305 -13.15 -32.99 -138.70
C LEU A 305 -13.18 -34.31 -137.90
N HIS A 306 -13.23 -34.15 -136.57
CA HIS A 306 -13.54 -35.12 -135.49
C HIS A 306 -12.33 -35.66 -134.71
N ARG A 307 -12.25 -35.59 -133.37
CA ARG A 307 -13.30 -35.58 -132.34
C ARG A 307 -12.75 -35.11 -130.97
N MET A 308 -13.54 -34.24 -130.30
CA MET A 308 -14.06 -34.32 -128.91
C MET A 308 -13.11 -34.49 -127.72
N ARG A 309 -13.46 -34.16 -126.47
CA ARG A 309 -14.32 -33.19 -125.74
C ARG A 309 -14.16 -33.63 -124.27
N ASP A 310 -14.31 -32.68 -123.34
CA ASP A 310 -14.62 -32.85 -121.91
C ASP A 310 -13.47 -33.16 -120.92
N TYR A 311 -12.83 -32.11 -120.35
CA TYR A 311 -12.12 -32.19 -119.05
C TYR A 311 -11.93 -30.83 -118.30
N GLU A 312 -12.89 -29.91 -118.33
CA GLU A 312 -12.70 -28.58 -117.68
C GLU A 312 -13.43 -28.43 -116.31
N SER A 313 -14.52 -29.16 -116.09
CA SER A 313 -15.36 -29.01 -114.88
C SER A 313 -14.86 -29.78 -113.64
N LEU A 314 -13.96 -30.76 -113.81
CA LEU A 314 -13.42 -31.55 -112.69
C LEU A 314 -12.19 -30.89 -112.03
N ALA A 315 -11.46 -30.05 -112.76
CA ALA A 315 -10.26 -29.36 -112.26
C ALA A 315 -10.59 -28.21 -111.28
N SER A 316 -11.67 -27.46 -111.53
CA SER A 316 -12.07 -26.32 -110.67
C SER A 316 -12.56 -26.78 -109.28
N ARG A 317 -13.31 -27.88 -109.19
CA ARG A 317 -13.76 -28.43 -107.88
C ARG A 317 -12.62 -28.97 -107.02
N TYR A 318 -11.54 -29.45 -107.64
CA TYR A 318 -10.36 -29.92 -106.91
C TYR A 318 -9.54 -28.75 -106.33
N GLN A 319 -9.47 -27.61 -107.04
CA GLN A 319 -8.81 -26.39 -106.56
C GLN A 319 -9.56 -25.71 -105.39
N GLU A 320 -10.89 -25.69 -105.41
CA GLU A 320 -11.70 -25.13 -104.31
C GLU A 320 -11.61 -25.96 -103.03
N CYS A 321 -11.62 -27.30 -103.13
CA CYS A 321 -11.47 -28.17 -101.97
C CYS A 321 -10.05 -28.08 -101.36
N THR A 322 -9.01 -27.84 -102.18
CA THR A 322 -7.64 -27.71 -101.69
C THR A 322 -7.34 -26.34 -101.07
N SER A 323 -7.98 -25.25 -101.52
CA SER A 323 -7.87 -23.95 -100.86
C SER A 323 -8.61 -23.91 -99.51
N ALA A 324 -9.81 -24.47 -99.43
CA ALA A 324 -10.56 -24.56 -98.17
C ALA A 324 -9.83 -25.40 -97.10
N LEU A 325 -9.14 -26.47 -97.51
CA LEU A 325 -8.29 -27.27 -96.61
C LEU A 325 -7.06 -26.52 -96.13
N ARG A 326 -6.47 -25.63 -96.94
CA ARG A 326 -5.36 -24.76 -96.50
C ARG A 326 -5.83 -23.72 -95.48
N ASP A 327 -6.96 -23.06 -95.74
CA ASP A 327 -7.50 -22.05 -94.83
C ASP A 327 -7.89 -22.63 -93.46
N LEU A 328 -8.45 -23.85 -93.46
CA LEU A 328 -8.75 -24.57 -92.21
C LEU A 328 -7.48 -24.97 -91.45
N ARG A 329 -6.39 -25.34 -92.15
CA ARG A 329 -5.09 -25.62 -91.51
C ARG A 329 -4.45 -24.39 -90.90
N VAL A 330 -4.54 -23.23 -91.59
CA VAL A 330 -4.01 -21.96 -91.05
C VAL A 330 -4.81 -21.54 -89.81
N ARG A 331 -6.15 -21.59 -89.85
CA ARG A 331 -6.98 -21.26 -88.68
C ARG A 331 -6.78 -22.22 -87.51
N ALA A 332 -6.55 -23.51 -87.77
CA ALA A 332 -6.22 -24.47 -86.73
C ALA A 332 -4.87 -24.17 -86.08
N ALA A 333 -3.85 -23.80 -86.87
CA ALA A 333 -2.54 -23.40 -86.37
C ALA A 333 -2.60 -22.09 -85.55
N GLU A 334 -3.33 -21.08 -86.02
CA GLU A 334 -3.56 -19.82 -85.28
C GLU A 334 -4.32 -20.06 -83.97
N GLY A 335 -5.31 -20.97 -83.98
CA GLY A 335 -6.04 -21.40 -82.79
C GLY A 335 -5.16 -22.14 -81.76
N GLU A 336 -4.25 -22.98 -82.24
CA GLU A 336 -3.30 -23.70 -81.37
C GLU A 336 -2.27 -22.75 -80.76
N GLU A 337 -1.78 -21.76 -81.53
CA GLU A 337 -0.82 -20.76 -81.05
C GLU A 337 -1.44 -19.80 -80.04
N THR A 338 -2.69 -19.37 -80.26
CA THR A 338 -3.45 -18.57 -79.29
C THR A 338 -3.77 -19.36 -78.01
N TYR A 339 -4.15 -20.64 -78.12
CA TYR A 339 -4.33 -21.53 -76.96
C TYR A 339 -3.03 -21.68 -76.15
N LYS A 340 -1.90 -21.94 -76.81
CA LYS A 340 -0.58 -22.04 -76.14
C LYS A 340 -0.19 -20.74 -75.43
N ARG A 341 -0.44 -19.57 -76.04
CA ARG A 341 -0.22 -18.26 -75.40
C ARG A 341 -1.11 -18.06 -74.18
N SER A 342 -2.40 -18.34 -74.28
CA SER A 342 -3.33 -18.20 -73.15
C SER A 342 -3.03 -19.18 -72.01
N ALA A 343 -2.62 -20.42 -72.32
CA ALA A 343 -2.21 -21.39 -71.31
C ALA A 343 -0.94 -20.94 -70.54
N ALA A 344 0.07 -20.43 -71.25
CA ALA A 344 1.29 -19.90 -70.64
C ALA A 344 1.02 -18.64 -69.76
N GLU A 345 0.07 -17.80 -70.16
CA GLU A 345 -0.32 -16.63 -69.37
C GLU A 345 -1.08 -17.02 -68.09
N ILE A 346 -1.96 -18.04 -68.17
CA ILE A 346 -2.64 -18.61 -66.99
C ILE A 346 -1.62 -19.20 -66.01
N GLU A 347 -0.62 -19.93 -66.50
CA GLU A 347 0.44 -20.52 -65.66
C GLU A 347 1.26 -19.42 -64.95
N ARG A 348 1.66 -18.36 -65.67
CA ARG A 348 2.33 -17.19 -65.08
C ARG A 348 1.50 -16.48 -64.00
N LEU A 349 0.21 -16.28 -64.25
CA LEU A 349 -0.69 -15.64 -63.28
C LEU A 349 -0.91 -16.53 -62.05
N THR A 350 -0.97 -17.85 -62.23
CA THR A 350 -1.10 -18.81 -61.14
C THR A 350 0.15 -18.81 -60.24
N ASP A 351 1.34 -18.73 -60.82
CA ASP A 351 2.59 -18.61 -60.06
C ASP A 351 2.74 -17.27 -59.35
N ALA A 352 2.29 -16.17 -59.97
CA ALA A 352 2.22 -14.87 -59.32
C ALA A 352 1.27 -14.88 -58.12
N GLN A 353 0.11 -15.53 -58.24
CA GLN A 353 -0.87 -15.66 -57.16
C GLN A 353 -0.31 -16.44 -55.97
N LYS A 354 0.38 -17.57 -56.21
CA LYS A 354 1.06 -18.35 -55.15
C LYS A 354 2.11 -17.52 -54.41
N LYS A 355 2.90 -16.72 -55.13
CA LYS A 355 3.90 -15.81 -54.52
C LYS A 355 3.23 -14.75 -53.64
N HIS A 356 2.13 -14.16 -54.11
CA HIS A 356 1.38 -13.18 -53.31
C HIS A 356 0.73 -13.78 -52.06
N GLU A 357 0.23 -15.02 -52.12
CA GLU A 357 -0.30 -15.72 -50.93
C GLU A 357 0.79 -16.01 -49.89
N ALA A 358 1.98 -16.43 -50.33
CA ALA A 358 3.13 -16.64 -49.45
C ALA A 358 3.57 -15.33 -48.77
N GLU A 359 3.67 -14.24 -49.54
CA GLU A 359 4.02 -12.92 -49.02
C GLU A 359 2.98 -12.40 -48.01
N ARG A 360 1.69 -12.63 -48.29
CA ARG A 360 0.59 -12.22 -47.42
C ARG A 360 0.60 -12.98 -46.09
N THR A 361 0.93 -14.27 -46.12
CA THR A 361 1.09 -15.09 -44.91
C THR A 361 2.27 -14.62 -44.07
N ARG A 362 3.39 -14.29 -44.73
CA ARG A 362 4.58 -13.73 -44.07
C ARG A 362 4.31 -12.38 -43.41
N LEU A 363 3.62 -11.47 -44.11
CA LEU A 363 3.23 -10.16 -43.57
C LEU A 363 2.25 -10.28 -42.41
N HIS A 364 1.33 -11.25 -42.46
CA HIS A 364 0.42 -11.54 -41.35
C HIS A 364 1.16 -12.02 -40.10
N GLN A 365 2.15 -12.92 -40.25
CA GLN A 365 3.02 -13.35 -39.15
C GLN A 365 3.81 -12.17 -38.54
N ILE A 366 4.30 -11.24 -39.37
CA ILE A 366 4.99 -10.03 -38.89
C ILE A 366 4.05 -9.10 -38.12
N MET A 367 2.79 -8.92 -38.56
CA MET A 367 1.80 -8.11 -37.82
C MET A 367 1.48 -8.70 -36.45
N VAL A 368 1.22 -10.01 -36.37
CA VAL A 368 0.95 -10.68 -35.08
C VAL A 368 2.15 -10.56 -34.15
N GLY A 369 3.37 -10.76 -34.66
CA GLY A 369 4.59 -10.53 -33.88
C GLY A 369 4.77 -9.08 -33.41
N SER A 370 4.39 -8.10 -34.24
CA SER A 370 4.45 -6.67 -33.89
C SER A 370 3.49 -6.30 -32.76
N GLU A 371 2.27 -6.85 -32.75
CA GLU A 371 1.29 -6.65 -31.68
C GLU A 371 1.77 -7.22 -30.34
N VAL A 372 2.35 -8.43 -30.36
CA VAL A 372 2.94 -9.06 -29.17
C VAL A 372 4.11 -8.23 -28.65
N VAL A 373 5.02 -7.77 -29.52
CA VAL A 373 6.16 -6.90 -29.13
C VAL A 373 5.68 -5.56 -28.55
N GLN A 374 4.59 -4.99 -29.05
CA GLN A 374 4.00 -3.76 -28.50
C GLN A 374 3.40 -3.99 -27.11
N GLN A 375 2.79 -5.15 -26.87
CA GLN A 375 2.24 -5.52 -25.57
C GLN A 375 3.35 -5.75 -24.54
N GLU A 376 4.42 -6.46 -24.92
CA GLU A 376 5.63 -6.66 -24.12
C GLU A 376 6.33 -5.33 -23.79
N LYS A 377 6.46 -4.40 -24.76
CA LYS A 377 7.02 -3.06 -24.50
C LYS A 377 6.20 -2.27 -23.49
N LYS A 378 4.87 -2.39 -23.52
CA LYS A 378 3.99 -1.73 -22.54
C LYS A 378 4.15 -2.36 -21.14
N GLN A 379 4.22 -3.68 -21.05
CA GLN A 379 4.47 -4.38 -19.78
C GLN A 379 5.86 -4.02 -19.21
N LEU A 380 6.90 -4.04 -20.04
CA LEU A 380 8.25 -3.62 -19.65
C LEU A 380 8.27 -2.18 -19.11
N ALA A 381 7.60 -1.25 -19.79
CA ALA A 381 7.50 0.14 -19.33
C ALA A 381 6.75 0.27 -17.98
N GLN A 382 5.74 -0.57 -17.73
CA GLN A 382 5.05 -0.62 -16.45
C GLN A 382 5.92 -1.22 -15.35
N CYS A 383 6.67 -2.29 -15.64
CA CYS A 383 7.64 -2.89 -14.72
C CYS A 383 8.75 -1.90 -14.36
N GLN A 384 9.29 -1.15 -15.33
CA GLN A 384 10.30 -0.12 -15.10
C GLN A 384 9.79 0.99 -14.19
N LYS A 385 8.59 1.54 -14.47
CA LYS A 385 7.98 2.56 -13.60
C LYS A 385 7.76 2.06 -12.17
N THR A 386 7.29 0.82 -12.03
CA THR A 386 7.06 0.21 -10.71
C THR A 386 8.40 -0.01 -9.98
N SER A 387 9.44 -0.44 -10.70
CA SER A 387 10.79 -0.61 -10.16
C SER A 387 11.42 0.72 -9.72
N ASP A 388 11.26 1.78 -10.51
CA ASP A 388 11.74 3.11 -10.14
C ASP A 388 11.04 3.63 -8.89
N HIS A 389 9.72 3.41 -8.79
CA HIS A 389 8.94 3.79 -7.62
C HIS A 389 9.33 3.00 -6.36
N ILE A 390 9.61 1.69 -6.50
CA ILE A 390 10.15 0.86 -5.40
C ILE A 390 11.47 1.44 -4.90
N ARG A 391 12.38 1.84 -5.80
CA ARG A 391 13.66 2.45 -5.42
C ARG A 391 13.46 3.77 -4.67
N GLU A 392 12.56 4.63 -5.15
CA GLU A 392 12.20 5.88 -4.46
C GLU A 392 11.65 5.62 -3.04
N LEU A 393 10.81 4.61 -2.89
CA LEU A 393 10.27 4.19 -1.60
C LEU A 393 11.36 3.62 -0.68
N GLU A 394 12.32 2.86 -1.21
CA GLU A 394 13.48 2.35 -0.44
C GLU A 394 14.38 3.48 0.07
N ASP A 395 14.65 4.48 -0.76
CA ASP A 395 15.39 5.69 -0.38
C ASP A 395 14.63 6.49 0.68
N ALA A 396 13.32 6.69 0.48
CA ALA A 396 12.44 7.37 1.43
C ALA A 396 12.37 6.62 2.77
N LEU A 397 12.28 5.29 2.74
CA LEU A 397 12.26 4.43 3.93
C LEU A 397 13.59 4.51 4.69
N THR A 398 14.71 4.53 3.98
CA THR A 398 16.03 4.73 4.60
C THR A 398 16.09 6.08 5.31
N SER A 399 15.60 7.15 4.68
CA SER A 399 15.50 8.48 5.31
C SER A 399 14.57 8.47 6.54
N ALA A 400 13.42 7.78 6.47
CA ALA A 400 12.47 7.67 7.57
C ALA A 400 13.06 6.89 8.75
N ARG A 401 13.77 5.79 8.51
CA ARG A 401 14.48 5.02 9.55
C ARG A 401 15.52 5.87 10.28
N THR A 402 16.26 6.72 9.56
CA THR A 402 17.20 7.64 10.22
C THR A 402 16.50 8.70 11.06
N ARG A 403 15.32 9.18 10.66
CA ARG A 403 14.50 10.11 11.45
C ARG A 403 13.95 9.45 12.71
N VAL A 404 13.44 8.22 12.61
CA VAL A 404 13.01 7.42 13.77
C VAL A 404 14.16 7.24 14.76
N GLN A 405 15.35 6.87 14.28
CA GLN A 405 16.53 6.69 15.14
C GLN A 405 16.93 8.01 15.84
N LYS A 406 16.88 9.14 15.13
CA LYS A 406 17.13 10.47 15.73
C LYS A 406 16.08 10.84 16.77
N ALA A 407 14.80 10.59 16.48
CA ALA A 407 13.70 10.87 17.40
C ALA A 407 13.77 9.99 18.66
N GLN A 408 14.10 8.70 18.52
CA GLN A 408 14.33 7.79 19.64
C GLN A 408 15.50 8.23 20.52
N LYS A 409 16.62 8.68 19.93
CA LYS A 409 17.74 9.23 20.71
C LYS A 409 17.32 10.46 21.52
N LYS A 410 16.56 11.39 20.92
CA LYS A 410 16.03 12.57 21.62
C LYS A 410 15.07 12.19 22.76
N LEU A 411 14.21 11.19 22.52
CA LEU A 411 13.32 10.66 23.55
C LEU A 411 14.11 10.10 24.74
N GLN A 412 15.13 9.29 24.50
CA GLN A 412 16.01 8.76 25.56
C GLN A 412 16.72 9.88 26.32
N THR A 413 17.19 10.93 25.64
CA THR A 413 17.78 12.08 26.32
C THR A 413 16.77 12.81 27.21
N ALA A 414 15.55 13.04 26.72
CA ALA A 414 14.49 13.68 27.50
C ALA A 414 14.03 12.83 28.71
N GLU A 415 14.01 11.50 28.58
CA GLU A 415 13.74 10.57 29.69
C GLU A 415 14.81 10.67 30.78
N CYS A 416 16.09 10.69 30.39
CA CYS A 416 17.21 10.90 31.31
C CYS A 416 17.12 12.27 32.01
N GLU A 417 16.88 13.36 31.27
CA GLU A 417 16.75 14.71 31.82
C GLU A 417 15.60 14.81 32.82
N LEU A 418 14.45 14.19 32.53
CA LEU A 418 13.32 14.13 33.48
C LEU A 418 13.67 13.32 34.73
N SER A 419 14.37 12.20 34.57
CA SER A 419 14.83 11.38 35.70
C SER A 419 15.79 12.16 36.61
N ASP A 420 16.74 12.88 36.02
CA ASP A 420 17.71 13.70 36.75
C ASP A 420 17.04 14.89 37.44
N ALA A 421 16.11 15.58 36.76
CA ALA A 421 15.32 16.67 37.33
C ALA A 421 14.47 16.19 38.51
N ARG A 422 13.78 15.05 38.39
CA ARG A 422 12.99 14.44 39.48
C ARG A 422 13.85 13.99 40.65
N THR A 423 15.05 13.46 40.38
CA THR A 423 15.99 13.05 41.42
C THR A 423 16.49 14.26 42.20
N THR A 424 16.83 15.33 41.49
CA THR A 424 17.24 16.61 42.09
C THR A 424 16.12 17.22 42.91
N GLN A 425 14.89 17.21 42.40
CA GLN A 425 13.70 17.71 43.12
C GLN A 425 13.45 16.91 44.40
N ARG A 426 13.52 15.57 44.36
CA ARG A 426 13.39 14.73 45.56
C ARG A 426 14.47 15.02 46.60
N ARG A 427 15.72 15.17 46.16
CA ARG A 427 16.84 15.51 47.05
C ARG A 427 16.62 16.86 47.73
N LEU A 428 16.37 17.90 46.93
CA LEU A 428 16.14 19.25 47.43
C LEU A 428 14.90 19.35 48.32
N ARG A 429 13.81 18.64 47.97
CA ARG A 429 12.60 18.58 48.79
C ARG A 429 12.88 17.93 50.14
N THR A 430 13.66 16.86 50.17
CA THR A 430 14.06 16.20 51.42
C THR A 430 14.85 17.13 52.32
N LEU A 431 15.82 17.86 51.77
CA LEU A 431 16.60 18.87 52.52
C LEU A 431 15.72 20.04 52.99
N TYR A 432 14.77 20.47 52.17
CA TYR A 432 13.82 21.52 52.51
C TYR A 432 12.90 21.11 53.67
N ASP A 433 12.42 19.87 53.69
CA ASP A 433 11.54 19.34 54.73
C ASP A 433 12.33 19.08 56.04
N MET A 434 13.54 18.52 55.96
CA MET A 434 14.43 18.33 57.11
C MET A 434 14.92 19.65 57.73
N GLY A 435 15.16 20.67 56.91
CA GLY A 435 15.58 22.01 57.33
C GLY A 435 14.46 22.91 57.86
N SER A 436 13.20 22.46 57.86
CA SER A 436 12.03 23.26 58.23
C SER A 436 12.14 23.90 59.63
N ALA A 437 12.59 23.15 60.63
CA ALA A 437 12.77 23.65 62.00
C ALA A 437 13.87 24.71 62.10
N ALA A 438 14.96 24.56 61.33
CA ALA A 438 16.07 25.51 61.31
C ALA A 438 15.71 26.81 60.56
N ARG A 439 14.92 26.75 59.47
CA ARG A 439 14.39 27.96 58.81
C ARG A 439 13.44 28.75 59.72
N LEU A 440 12.55 28.07 60.43
CA LEU A 440 11.66 28.71 61.41
C LEU A 440 12.48 29.35 62.54
N ALA A 441 13.53 28.68 63.01
CA ALA A 441 14.44 29.22 64.01
C ALA A 441 15.16 30.51 63.58
N GLN A 442 15.49 30.66 62.28
CA GLN A 442 16.10 31.89 61.73
C GLN A 442 15.15 33.10 61.72
N THR A 443 13.84 32.88 61.75
CA THR A 443 12.83 33.96 61.78
C THR A 443 12.44 34.41 63.18
N LEU A 444 12.99 33.79 64.23
CA LEU A 444 12.70 34.14 65.62
C LEU A 444 13.35 35.48 65.99
N GLN A 445 12.54 36.42 66.49
CA GLN A 445 12.99 37.68 67.06
C GLN A 445 12.82 37.67 68.57
N ALA A 446 13.76 38.29 69.30
CA ALA A 446 13.67 38.42 70.76
C ALA A 446 12.36 39.14 71.15
N ASP A 447 11.69 38.64 72.19
CA ASP A 447 10.45 39.19 72.76
C ASP A 447 9.21 39.19 71.84
N THR A 448 9.23 38.40 70.75
CA THR A 448 8.03 38.14 69.93
C THR A 448 7.49 36.73 70.17
N PRO A 449 6.16 36.54 70.30
CA PRO A 449 5.58 35.20 70.47
C PRO A 449 5.86 34.32 69.25
N CYS A 450 6.48 33.17 69.46
CA CYS A 450 6.73 32.21 68.38
C CYS A 450 5.42 31.72 67.74
N PRO A 451 5.30 31.69 66.40
CA PRO A 451 4.07 31.31 65.71
C PRO A 451 3.69 29.82 65.87
N VAL A 452 4.61 28.98 66.34
CA VAL A 452 4.36 27.54 66.55
C VAL A 452 3.95 27.22 67.99
N CYS A 453 4.57 27.86 68.99
CA CYS A 453 4.37 27.51 70.40
C CYS A 453 4.06 28.69 71.34
N GLY A 454 4.10 29.94 70.87
CA GLY A 454 3.80 31.15 71.64
C GLY A 454 4.88 31.60 72.64
N SER A 455 5.99 30.86 72.78
CA SER A 455 7.09 31.21 73.69
C SER A 455 7.88 32.44 73.21
N LEU A 456 8.36 33.25 74.16
CA LEU A 456 9.21 34.42 73.94
C LEU A 456 10.72 34.10 73.96
N ALA A 457 11.12 32.89 74.36
CA ALA A 457 12.53 32.52 74.50
C ALA A 457 12.85 31.11 73.97
N HIS A 458 13.95 31.00 73.20
CA HIS A 458 14.48 29.76 72.62
C HIS A 458 15.99 29.63 72.88
N PRO A 459 16.44 28.95 73.95
CA PRO A 459 17.85 28.91 74.36
C PRO A 459 18.75 28.00 73.49
N ARG A 460 18.14 27.10 72.70
CA ARG A 460 18.85 26.27 71.70
C ARG A 460 18.03 26.21 70.41
N PRO A 461 18.11 27.24 69.56
CA PRO A 461 17.47 27.22 68.25
C PRO A 461 17.98 26.05 67.41
N ALA A 462 17.10 25.45 66.59
CA ALA A 462 17.47 24.34 65.73
C ALA A 462 18.48 24.80 64.66
N VAL A 463 19.54 24.03 64.45
CA VAL A 463 20.59 24.31 63.46
C VAL A 463 20.70 23.11 62.54
N HIS A 464 20.76 23.35 61.23
CA HIS A 464 20.93 22.29 60.23
C HIS A 464 22.39 22.32 59.72
N ALA A 465 23.00 21.15 59.54
CA ALA A 465 24.42 21.03 59.18
C ALA A 465 24.71 21.29 57.70
N GLU A 466 23.72 21.06 56.83
CA GLU A 466 23.78 21.32 55.39
C GLU A 466 22.97 22.58 55.03
N GLU A 467 23.36 23.27 53.96
CA GLU A 467 22.63 24.43 53.43
C GLU A 467 21.18 24.04 53.07
N ILE A 468 20.22 24.78 53.63
CA ILE A 468 18.79 24.52 53.42
C ILE A 468 18.35 25.25 52.15
N PRO A 469 17.73 24.57 51.19
CA PRO A 469 17.28 25.21 49.97
C PRO A 469 16.23 26.30 50.23
N SER A 470 16.28 27.38 49.45
CA SER A 470 15.31 28.46 49.51
C SER A 470 13.97 28.08 48.84
N ALA A 471 12.90 28.84 49.12
CA ALA A 471 11.63 28.65 48.43
C ALA A 471 11.75 28.90 46.92
N GLN A 472 12.56 29.89 46.51
CA GLN A 472 12.84 30.20 45.10
C GLN A 472 13.55 29.04 44.40
N GLU A 473 14.50 28.38 45.06
CA GLU A 473 15.17 27.19 44.51
C GLU A 473 14.20 26.02 44.32
N MET A 474 13.16 25.89 45.17
CA MET A 474 12.15 24.83 45.01
C MET A 474 11.20 25.12 43.86
N ASP A 475 10.85 26.39 43.67
CA ASP A 475 10.05 26.82 42.53
C ASP A 475 10.82 26.61 41.22
N VAL A 476 12.11 26.99 41.17
CA VAL A 476 12.97 26.75 40.00
C VAL A 476 13.10 25.25 39.70
N CYS A 477 13.27 24.41 40.73
CA CYS A 477 13.37 22.96 40.53
C CYS A 477 12.04 22.35 40.05
N THR A 478 10.91 22.85 40.55
CA THR A 478 9.57 22.42 40.10
C THR A 478 9.31 22.84 38.66
N GLN A 479 9.65 24.08 38.29
CA GLN A 479 9.60 24.55 36.91
C GLN A 479 10.49 23.71 36.00
N HIS A 480 11.68 23.30 36.46
CA HIS A 480 12.58 22.46 35.68
C HIS A 480 11.97 21.09 35.39
N VAL A 481 11.32 20.46 36.38
CA VAL A 481 10.56 19.21 36.19
C VAL A 481 9.41 19.40 35.20
N GLU A 482 8.60 20.46 35.34
CA GLU A 482 7.52 20.75 34.40
C GLU A 482 8.02 20.97 32.96
N THR A 483 9.16 21.65 32.78
CA THR A 483 9.77 21.82 31.45
C THR A 483 10.27 20.51 30.87
N ALA A 484 10.90 19.65 31.68
CA ALA A 484 11.36 18.34 31.25
C ALA A 484 10.19 17.40 30.91
N GLU A 485 9.07 17.48 31.65
CA GLU A 485 7.85 16.71 31.33
C GLU A 485 7.22 17.15 30.01
N LYS A 486 7.16 18.46 29.73
CA LYS A 486 6.67 19.00 28.46
C LYS A 486 7.56 18.57 27.28
N GLU A 487 8.88 18.65 27.44
CA GLU A 487 9.81 18.20 26.39
C GLU A 487 9.74 16.69 26.18
N LEU A 488 9.55 15.88 27.23
CA LEU A 488 9.32 14.45 27.10
C LEU A 488 8.04 14.14 26.32
N GLN A 489 6.92 14.81 26.64
CA GLN A 489 5.66 14.65 25.90
C GLN A 489 5.82 14.98 24.42
N LYS A 490 6.50 16.09 24.10
CA LYS A 490 6.78 16.51 22.73
C LYS A 490 7.68 15.52 21.99
N CYS A 491 8.75 15.04 22.63
CA CYS A 491 9.65 14.05 22.04
C CYS A 491 8.96 12.69 21.85
N THR A 492 8.04 12.30 22.75
CA THR A 492 7.22 11.09 22.62
C THR A 492 6.30 11.19 21.40
N ALA A 493 5.54 12.28 21.29
CA ALA A 493 4.66 12.53 20.15
C ALA A 493 5.44 12.54 18.82
N GLN A 494 6.61 13.18 18.79
CA GLN A 494 7.46 13.21 17.60
C GLN A 494 8.00 11.81 17.23
N ALA A 495 8.42 11.01 18.22
CA ALA A 495 8.89 9.65 17.98
C ALA A 495 7.78 8.73 17.46
N GLU A 496 6.55 8.85 17.98
CA GLU A 496 5.38 8.13 17.49
C GLU A 496 5.01 8.54 16.06
N GLN A 497 5.03 9.84 15.76
CA GLN A 497 4.74 10.37 14.42
C GLN A 497 5.74 9.85 13.38
N GLU A 498 7.05 9.90 13.66
CA GLU A 498 8.08 9.40 12.75
C GLU A 498 8.00 7.88 12.59
N LYS A 499 7.67 7.14 13.66
CA LYS A 499 7.46 5.69 13.61
C LYS A 499 6.25 5.32 12.74
N ALA A 500 5.14 6.05 12.87
CA ALA A 500 3.96 5.86 12.05
C ALA A 500 4.23 6.19 10.56
N ALA A 501 5.01 7.24 10.29
CA ALA A 501 5.43 7.58 8.93
C ALA A 501 6.32 6.48 8.30
N CYS A 502 7.24 5.91 9.08
CA CYS A 502 8.06 4.78 8.63
C CYS A 502 7.21 3.54 8.33
N LEU A 503 6.24 3.21 9.18
CA LEU A 503 5.35 2.05 8.98
C LEU A 503 4.50 2.18 7.70
N ARG A 504 4.00 3.38 7.39
CA ARG A 504 3.25 3.64 6.15
C ARG A 504 4.11 3.36 4.91
N LEU A 505 5.35 3.85 4.90
CA LEU A 505 6.29 3.60 3.80
C LEU A 505 6.63 2.11 3.65
N GLU A 506 6.74 1.36 4.75
CA GLU A 506 6.95 -0.10 4.70
C GLU A 506 5.75 -0.83 4.09
N GLN A 507 4.53 -0.40 4.39
CA GLN A 507 3.31 -0.97 3.80
C GLN A 507 3.19 -0.65 2.30
N GLU A 508 3.48 0.59 1.91
CA GLU A 508 3.49 1.02 0.50
C GLU A 508 4.55 0.25 -0.31
N LEU A 509 5.76 0.11 0.23
CA LEU A 509 6.82 -0.68 -0.41
C LEU A 509 6.40 -2.14 -0.61
N LEU A 510 5.78 -2.76 0.40
CA LEU A 510 5.32 -4.15 0.31
C LEU A 510 4.18 -4.32 -0.71
N HIS A 511 3.31 -3.33 -0.85
CA HIS A 511 2.27 -3.31 -1.88
C HIS A 511 2.87 -3.26 -3.28
N GLU A 512 3.81 -2.34 -3.54
CA GLU A 512 4.45 -2.21 -4.85
C GLU A 512 5.35 -3.41 -5.19
N GLN A 513 6.04 -4.00 -4.20
CA GLN A 513 6.78 -5.26 -4.37
C GLN A 513 5.88 -6.46 -4.69
N LYS A 514 4.60 -6.44 -4.27
CA LYS A 514 3.63 -7.46 -4.66
C LYS A 514 3.14 -7.20 -6.08
N ARG A 515 2.83 -5.95 -6.40
CA ARG A 515 2.39 -5.51 -7.74
C ARG A 515 3.42 -5.84 -8.82
N ILE A 516 4.72 -5.60 -8.58
CA ILE A 516 5.76 -5.95 -9.55
C ILE A 516 5.89 -7.46 -9.74
N ARG A 517 5.69 -8.27 -8.69
CA ARG A 517 5.66 -9.73 -8.79
C ARG A 517 4.47 -10.22 -9.63
N GLU A 518 3.31 -9.60 -9.48
CA GLU A 518 2.13 -9.92 -10.30
C GLU A 518 2.34 -9.52 -11.77
N LEU A 519 2.97 -8.38 -12.04
CA LEU A 519 3.34 -7.96 -13.40
C LEU A 519 4.36 -8.89 -14.06
N LEU A 520 5.31 -9.43 -13.29
CA LEU A 520 6.32 -10.37 -13.76
C LEU A 520 5.84 -11.83 -13.83
N ALA A 521 4.73 -12.17 -13.16
CA ALA A 521 4.13 -13.51 -13.19
C ALA A 521 3.20 -13.74 -14.39
N GLY A 522 3.00 -12.74 -15.25
CA GLY A 522 2.30 -12.90 -16.51
C GLY A 522 3.03 -13.87 -17.44
N GLU A 523 2.27 -14.68 -18.17
CA GLU A 523 2.76 -15.65 -19.15
C GLU A 523 3.84 -15.02 -20.04
N THR A 524 5.08 -15.50 -19.91
CA THR A 524 6.21 -15.03 -20.70
C THR A 524 6.12 -15.54 -22.13
N MET A 525 6.70 -14.80 -23.08
CA MET A 525 6.89 -15.17 -24.49
C MET A 525 7.36 -16.63 -24.74
N GLU A 526 7.98 -17.29 -23.76
CA GLU A 526 8.33 -18.72 -23.84
C GLU A 526 7.10 -19.63 -23.98
N THR A 527 5.94 -19.22 -23.47
CA THR A 527 4.66 -19.95 -23.62
C THR A 527 3.93 -19.68 -24.93
N PHE A 528 4.25 -18.58 -25.62
CA PHE A 528 3.60 -18.21 -26.89
C PHE A 528 4.40 -18.68 -28.12
N CYS A 529 5.70 -18.91 -27.96
CA CYS A 529 6.61 -19.39 -29.01
C CYS A 529 6.84 -20.91 -29.00
N ALA A 530 6.40 -21.62 -27.95
CA ALA A 530 6.40 -23.09 -27.86
C ALA A 530 5.07 -23.66 -28.40
#